data_AF-A0A518I184-F1
#
_entry.id   AF-A0A518I184-F1
#
_cell.length_a   1.000
_cell.length_b   1.000
_cell.length_c   1.000
_cell.angle_alpha   90.00
_cell.angle_beta   90.00
_cell.angle_gamma   90.00
#
_symmetry.space_group_name_H-M   'P 1'
#
loop_
_entity.id
_entity.type
_entity.pdbx_description
1 polymer ?
#
loop_
_entity_poly.entity_id
_entity_poly.type
_entity_poly.pdbx_seq_one_letter_code
_entity_poly.pdbx_strand_id
1 'polypeptide(L)'
;MVNAQDLYFPTVEGSRRVLQRTLGDRITTVTETITKVERVDGEHVVTLSRENSAYGHDSGKRFNEYMCAVSPSGLFLVRNIEGKSENRKPLLKLPAKAGVTWINKSRDEEQDLDETASFTIGKEELVSVPAGQYLAIPVVAEYTFQRQGRTLTTSKSKLWYAAGVGVVKSVYYRDGTDDLVSELKEFVLGKAK
;
A
#
# COMPACT_ATOMS: atom_id res chain seq x y z
N MET A 1 13.90 -21.76 1.20
CA MET A 1 13.13 -20.89 2.12
C MET A 1 13.16 -19.49 1.54
N VAL A 2 12.03 -18.82 1.44
CA VAL A 2 11.96 -17.41 1.01
C VAL A 2 12.42 -16.57 2.20
N ASN A 3 13.44 -15.72 2.04
CA ASN A 3 13.84 -14.86 3.13
C ASN A 3 12.78 -13.77 3.32
N ALA A 4 12.50 -13.38 4.56
CA ALA A 4 11.56 -12.28 4.83
C ALA A 4 11.99 -10.96 4.17
N GLN A 5 13.30 -10.80 3.89
CA GLN A 5 13.86 -9.69 3.13
C GLN A 5 13.49 -9.72 1.63
N ASP A 6 13.08 -10.87 1.09
CA ASP A 6 12.63 -10.96 -0.30
C ASP A 6 11.15 -10.55 -0.45
N LEU A 7 10.44 -10.39 0.67
CA LEU A 7 9.05 -9.99 0.72
C LEU A 7 8.98 -8.47 0.89
N TYR A 8 8.34 -7.76 -0.04
CA TYR A 8 8.22 -6.29 -0.01
C TYR A 8 7.15 -5.79 0.95
N PHE A 9 6.96 -6.46 2.08
CA PHE A 9 6.00 -6.09 3.12
C PHE A 9 6.31 -6.83 4.43
N PRO A 10 6.09 -6.22 5.62
CA PRO A 10 6.32 -6.90 6.89
C PRO A 10 5.33 -8.06 7.10
N THR A 11 5.87 -9.22 7.49
CA THR A 11 5.11 -10.46 7.71
C THR A 11 5.29 -11.01 9.13
N VAL A 12 5.67 -10.16 10.09
CA VAL A 12 5.81 -10.53 11.52
C VAL A 12 4.74 -9.80 12.33
N GLU A 13 3.94 -10.54 13.10
CA GLU A 13 2.96 -9.98 14.02
C GLU A 13 3.60 -8.97 14.99
N GLY A 14 2.90 -7.87 15.25
CA GLY A 14 3.39 -6.76 16.06
C GLY A 14 4.36 -5.82 15.34
N SER A 15 4.74 -6.09 14.08
CA SER A 15 5.49 -5.10 13.29
C SER A 15 4.67 -3.82 13.14
N ARG A 16 5.33 -2.68 13.29
CA ARG A 16 4.69 -1.35 13.32
C ARG A 16 5.39 -0.39 12.37
N ARG A 17 4.61 0.38 11.62
CA ARG A 17 5.07 1.44 10.71
C ARG A 17 4.37 2.75 11.08
N VAL A 18 5.12 3.84 11.20
CA VAL A 18 4.57 5.18 11.35
C VAL A 18 4.87 5.96 10.08
N LEU A 19 3.82 6.39 9.40
CA LEU A 19 3.88 7.20 8.18
C LEU A 19 3.55 8.64 8.53
N GLN A 20 4.42 9.58 8.22
CA GLN A 20 4.11 11.00 8.26
C GLN A 20 3.48 11.39 6.92
N ARG A 21 2.37 12.12 6.97
CA ARG A 21 1.62 12.61 5.81
C ARG A 21 1.61 14.12 5.80
N THR A 22 2.00 14.71 4.69
CA THR A 22 2.04 16.15 4.47
C THR A 22 1.11 16.51 3.31
N LEU A 23 0.15 17.40 3.57
CA LEU A 23 -0.80 17.97 2.60
C LEU A 23 -0.82 19.49 2.81
N GLY A 24 -0.19 20.24 1.92
CA GLY A 24 0.13 21.66 2.18
C GLY A 24 0.88 21.83 3.49
N ASP A 25 0.42 22.74 4.35
CA ASP A 25 1.01 22.98 5.67
C ASP A 25 0.55 21.98 6.75
N ARG A 26 -0.34 21.04 6.41
CA ARG A 26 -0.89 20.08 7.37
C ARG A 26 -0.03 18.82 7.42
N ILE A 27 0.47 18.51 8.62
CA ILE A 27 1.17 17.25 8.93
C ILE A 27 0.27 16.37 9.80
N THR A 28 0.12 15.11 9.40
CA THR A 28 -0.59 14.08 10.18
C THR A 28 0.25 12.80 10.21
N THR A 29 -0.07 11.87 11.09
CA THR A 29 0.62 10.58 11.18
C THR A 29 -0.37 9.44 11.07
N VAL A 30 0.04 8.40 10.36
CA VAL A 30 -0.69 7.14 10.27
C VAL A 30 0.18 6.03 10.84
N THR A 31 -0.31 5.36 11.87
CA THR A 31 0.33 4.17 12.43
C THR A 31 -0.33 2.93 11.84
N GLU A 32 0.46 2.00 11.34
CA GLU A 32 0.03 0.70 10.85
C GLU A 32 0.67 -0.39 11.70
N THR A 33 -0.14 -1.32 12.21
CA THR A 33 0.34 -2.43 13.04
C THR A 33 -0.13 -3.75 12.44
N ILE A 34 0.81 -4.69 12.25
CA ILE A 34 0.48 -6.05 11.84
C ILE A 34 -0.17 -6.77 13.02
N THR A 35 -1.47 -7.02 12.95
CA THR A 35 -2.24 -7.64 14.04
C THR A 35 -2.32 -9.14 13.90
N LYS A 36 -2.23 -9.67 12.68
CA LYS A 36 -2.33 -11.11 12.40
C LYS A 36 -1.53 -11.46 11.15
N VAL A 37 -0.86 -12.62 11.18
CA VAL A 37 -0.24 -13.21 9.98
C VAL A 37 -0.63 -14.68 9.87
N GLU A 38 -1.26 -15.03 8.76
CA GLU A 38 -1.69 -16.39 8.45
C GLU A 38 -0.95 -16.92 7.23
N ARG A 39 -0.76 -18.24 7.17
CA ARG A 39 -0.30 -18.91 5.95
C ARG A 39 -1.49 -19.53 5.23
N VAL A 40 -1.73 -19.09 4.01
CA VAL A 40 -2.80 -19.61 3.14
C VAL A 40 -2.19 -19.90 1.78
N ASP A 41 -2.29 -21.16 1.33
CA ASP A 41 -1.76 -21.62 0.03
C ASP A 41 -0.29 -21.24 -0.23
N GLY A 42 0.53 -21.22 0.84
CA GLY A 42 1.95 -20.89 0.77
C GLY A 42 2.27 -19.39 0.80
N GLU A 43 1.28 -18.53 0.95
CA GLU A 43 1.44 -17.07 1.05
C GLU A 43 1.24 -16.57 2.48
N HIS A 44 1.81 -15.41 2.80
CA HIS A 44 1.51 -14.70 4.03
C HIS A 44 0.31 -13.79 3.82
N VAL A 45 -0.82 -14.09 4.45
CA VAL A 45 -1.96 -13.21 4.54
C VAL A 45 -1.81 -12.38 5.81
N VAL A 46 -1.63 -11.07 5.62
CA VAL A 46 -1.27 -10.11 6.67
C VAL A 46 -2.47 -9.21 6.93
N THR A 47 -2.94 -9.16 8.17
CA THR A 47 -3.97 -8.22 8.64
C THR A 47 -3.31 -7.04 9.35
N LEU A 48 -3.77 -5.84 9.01
CA LEU A 48 -3.23 -4.60 9.53
C LEU A 48 -4.31 -3.77 10.20
N SER A 49 -4.01 -3.26 11.38
CA SER A 49 -4.76 -2.15 11.99
C SER A 49 -4.14 -0.82 11.59
N ARG A 50 -4.96 0.21 11.40
CA ARG A 50 -4.53 1.57 11.07
C ARG A 50 -5.13 2.61 12.00
N GLU A 51 -4.28 3.46 12.56
CA GLU A 51 -4.64 4.60 13.39
C GLU A 51 -4.17 5.90 12.70
N ASN A 52 -4.99 6.95 12.71
CA ASN A 52 -4.66 8.23 12.06
C ASN A 52 -4.83 9.38 13.06
N SER A 53 -3.75 10.11 13.34
CA SER A 53 -3.75 11.21 14.33
C SER A 53 -4.61 12.40 13.92
N ALA A 54 -5.00 12.51 12.65
CA ALA A 54 -5.87 13.57 12.13
C ALA A 54 -7.30 13.52 12.69
N TYR A 55 -7.74 12.34 13.13
CA TYR A 55 -9.03 12.11 13.75
C TYR A 55 -8.72 11.79 15.21
N GLY A 56 -9.10 12.67 16.14
CA GLY A 56 -8.77 12.51 17.56
C GLY A 56 -9.14 11.11 18.08
N HIS A 57 -8.46 10.66 19.13
CA HIS A 57 -8.64 9.32 19.74
C HIS A 57 -10.12 8.98 20.07
N ASP A 58 -10.96 9.99 20.26
CA ASP A 58 -12.37 9.86 20.63
C ASP A 58 -13.36 9.65 19.48
N SER A 59 -12.93 9.55 18.21
CA SER A 59 -13.92 9.37 17.14
C SER A 59 -14.61 8.00 17.15
N GLY A 60 -14.22 7.07 18.04
CA GLY A 60 -14.90 5.79 18.31
C GLY A 60 -15.14 4.90 17.07
N LYS A 61 -14.55 5.26 15.93
CA LYS A 61 -14.94 4.77 14.60
C LYS A 61 -13.71 4.24 13.87
N ARG A 62 -13.67 2.91 13.92
CA ARG A 62 -13.15 1.95 12.94
C ARG A 62 -11.67 2.13 12.58
N PHE A 63 -10.85 1.30 13.24
CA PHE A 63 -9.69 0.72 12.58
C PHE A 63 -10.14 0.24 11.20
N ASN A 64 -9.64 0.88 10.15
CA ASN A 64 -9.79 0.33 8.81
C ASN A 64 -8.83 -0.85 8.75
N GLU A 65 -9.29 -2.01 9.20
CA GLU A 65 -8.57 -3.24 8.98
C GLU A 65 -8.50 -3.46 7.47
N TYR A 66 -7.29 -3.70 6.98
CA TYR A 66 -7.08 -4.08 5.60
C TYR A 66 -6.08 -5.22 5.56
N MET A 67 -6.15 -5.98 4.48
CA MET A 67 -5.36 -7.18 4.33
C MET A 67 -4.55 -7.17 3.07
N CYS A 68 -3.37 -7.78 3.18
CA CYS A 68 -2.48 -7.99 2.07
C CYS A 68 -2.06 -9.45 2.01
N ALA A 69 -2.00 -10.02 0.81
CA ALA A 69 -1.29 -11.26 0.56
C ALA A 69 0.12 -10.93 0.09
N VAL A 70 1.11 -11.60 0.68
CA VAL A 70 2.54 -11.37 0.45
C VAL A 70 3.19 -12.70 0.09
N SER A 71 3.79 -12.76 -1.10
CA SER A 71 4.46 -13.97 -1.60
C SER A 71 5.61 -13.60 -2.54
N PRO A 72 6.44 -14.57 -2.97
CA PRO A 72 7.49 -14.33 -3.97
C PRO A 72 6.97 -13.80 -5.31
N SER A 73 5.67 -13.94 -5.57
CA SER A 73 5.01 -13.45 -6.79
C SER A 73 4.57 -11.98 -6.69
N GLY A 74 4.51 -11.41 -5.48
CA GLY A 74 4.11 -10.03 -5.29
C GLY A 74 3.45 -9.70 -3.96
N LEU A 75 2.94 -8.47 -3.93
CA LEU A 75 2.09 -7.93 -2.88
C LEU A 75 0.71 -7.66 -3.48
N PHE A 76 -0.34 -8.14 -2.83
CA PHE A 76 -1.71 -8.04 -3.30
C PHE A 76 -2.61 -7.45 -2.22
N LEU A 77 -3.44 -6.48 -2.57
CA LEU A 77 -4.53 -6.03 -1.73
C LEU A 77 -5.63 -7.11 -1.75
N VAL A 78 -6.12 -7.49 -0.57
CA VAL A 78 -7.22 -8.44 -0.40
C VAL A 78 -8.43 -7.69 0.14
N ARG A 79 -9.53 -7.66 -0.64
CA ARG A 79 -10.83 -7.15 -0.16
C ARG A 79 -11.74 -8.35 0.19
N ASN A 80 -12.14 -8.45 1.46
CA ASN A 80 -12.97 -9.51 2.08
C ASN A 80 -12.26 -10.85 2.35
N ILE A 81 -12.45 -11.42 3.56
CA ILE A 81 -11.84 -12.68 4.04
C ILE A 81 -12.76 -13.89 3.83
N GLU A 82 -13.86 -13.77 3.10
CA GLU A 82 -14.76 -14.92 2.87
C GLU A 82 -14.17 -15.97 1.90
N GLY A 83 -12.84 -16.09 1.84
CA GLY A 83 -12.13 -17.17 1.17
C GLY A 83 -12.16 -17.12 -0.37
N LYS A 84 -12.82 -16.13 -0.98
CA LYS A 84 -12.86 -15.99 -2.44
C LYS A 84 -11.66 -15.19 -2.94
N SER A 85 -10.75 -15.88 -3.63
CA SER A 85 -9.54 -15.35 -4.29
C SER A 85 -9.79 -14.20 -5.29
N GLU A 86 -11.03 -14.02 -5.73
CA GLU A 86 -11.41 -13.15 -6.85
C GLU A 86 -11.19 -11.65 -6.60
N ASN A 87 -11.00 -11.22 -5.35
CA ASN A 87 -10.81 -9.82 -4.98
C ASN A 87 -9.35 -9.45 -4.65
N ARG A 88 -8.39 -10.15 -5.24
CA ARG A 88 -6.96 -9.85 -5.09
C ARG A 88 -6.51 -8.88 -6.17
N LYS A 89 -6.01 -7.71 -5.76
CA LYS A 89 -5.45 -6.70 -6.67
C LYS A 89 -3.95 -6.57 -6.47
N PRO A 90 -3.10 -6.86 -7.47
CA PRO A 90 -1.66 -6.65 -7.34
C PRO A 90 -1.36 -5.17 -7.06
N LEU A 91 -0.61 -4.94 -5.99
CA LEU A 91 0.01 -3.65 -5.62
C LEU A 91 1.47 -3.59 -6.08
N LEU A 92 2.16 -4.74 -6.10
CA LEU A 92 3.50 -4.91 -6.64
C LEU A 92 3.63 -6.33 -7.22
N LYS A 93 4.12 -6.46 -8.44
CA LYS A 93 4.43 -7.77 -9.05
C LYS A 93 5.91 -8.11 -8.85
N LEU A 94 6.20 -9.37 -8.55
CA LEU A 94 7.56 -9.89 -8.37
C LEU A 94 7.81 -11.12 -9.28
N PRO A 95 9.08 -11.35 -9.70
CA PRO A 95 10.24 -10.48 -9.51
C PRO A 95 10.06 -9.13 -10.21
N ALA A 96 10.42 -8.04 -9.55
CA ALA A 96 10.21 -6.71 -10.09
C ALA A 96 11.19 -6.44 -11.23
N LYS A 97 10.64 -6.06 -12.39
CA LYS A 97 11.40 -5.66 -13.57
C LYS A 97 10.90 -4.31 -14.05
N ALA A 98 11.80 -3.36 -14.25
CA ALA A 98 11.46 -2.04 -14.75
C ALA A 98 10.71 -2.14 -16.09
N GLY A 99 9.68 -1.32 -16.27
CA GLY A 99 8.80 -1.30 -17.43
C GLY A 99 7.65 -2.32 -17.40
N VAL A 100 7.62 -3.25 -16.44
CA VAL A 100 6.47 -4.14 -16.27
C VAL A 100 5.24 -3.33 -15.89
N THR A 101 4.13 -3.59 -16.58
CA THR A 101 2.85 -2.93 -16.33
C THR A 101 1.73 -3.91 -16.00
N TRP A 102 0.70 -3.42 -15.31
CA TRP A 102 -0.56 -4.14 -15.14
C TRP A 102 -1.72 -3.17 -14.94
N ILE A 103 -2.94 -3.68 -15.07
CA ILE A 103 -4.17 -2.92 -14.90
C ILE A 103 -5.02 -3.62 -13.85
N ASN A 104 -5.53 -2.85 -12.88
CA ASN A 104 -6.58 -3.26 -11.98
C ASN A 104 -7.87 -2.54 -12.37
N LYS A 105 -8.99 -3.25 -12.37
CA LYS A 105 -10.34 -2.68 -12.53
C LYS A 105 -11.17 -3.02 -11.31
N SER A 106 -12.06 -2.12 -10.93
CA SER A 106 -13.14 -2.41 -9.99
C SER A 106 -14.34 -1.53 -10.24
N ARG A 107 -15.48 -2.01 -9.78
CA ARG A 107 -16.71 -1.24 -9.73
C ARG A 107 -17.18 -1.16 -8.28
N ASP A 108 -17.58 0.03 -7.87
CA ASP A 108 -18.41 0.25 -6.70
C ASP A 108 -19.87 0.31 -7.20
N GLU A 109 -20.63 -0.75 -6.94
CA GLU A 109 -22.01 -0.88 -7.42
C GLU A 109 -22.96 0.12 -6.74
N GLU A 110 -22.69 0.47 -5.49
CA GLU A 110 -23.53 1.41 -4.72
C GLU A 110 -23.40 2.84 -5.26
N GLN A 111 -22.18 3.23 -5.63
CA GLN A 111 -21.90 4.56 -6.17
C GLN A 111 -22.01 4.65 -7.69
N ASP A 112 -22.22 3.52 -8.37
CA ASP A 112 -22.11 3.39 -9.83
C ASP A 112 -20.79 3.96 -10.36
N LEU A 113 -19.69 3.60 -9.70
CA LEU A 113 -18.35 4.16 -9.95
C LEU A 113 -17.39 3.06 -10.42
N ASP A 114 -16.90 3.19 -11.65
CA ASP A 114 -15.85 2.33 -12.19
C ASP A 114 -14.47 2.98 -11.93
N GLU A 115 -13.54 2.21 -11.38
CA GLU A 115 -12.14 2.58 -11.16
C GLU A 115 -11.26 1.70 -12.07
N THR A 116 -10.42 2.33 -12.88
CA THR A 116 -9.33 1.67 -13.59
C THR A 116 -8.00 2.25 -13.12
N ALA A 117 -7.07 1.40 -12.72
CA ALA A 117 -5.73 1.79 -12.30
C ALA A 117 -4.69 1.06 -13.16
N SER A 118 -3.85 1.80 -13.88
CA SER A 118 -2.66 1.27 -14.54
C SER A 118 -1.44 1.44 -13.63
N PHE A 119 -0.55 0.47 -13.64
CA PHE A 119 0.66 0.47 -12.80
C PHE A 119 1.88 0.21 -13.67
N THR A 120 3.00 0.85 -13.37
CA THR A 120 4.28 0.66 -14.03
C THR A 120 5.42 0.58 -13.02
N ILE A 121 6.23 -0.48 -13.09
CA ILE A 121 7.45 -0.63 -12.29
C ILE A 121 8.55 0.26 -12.88
N GLY A 122 9.19 1.09 -12.07
CA GLY A 122 10.39 1.83 -12.44
C GLY A 122 11.68 1.11 -12.03
N LYS A 123 12.82 1.74 -12.30
CA LYS A 123 14.13 1.23 -11.86
C LYS A 123 14.28 1.43 -10.35
N GLU A 124 14.84 0.45 -9.68
CA GLU A 124 15.18 0.54 -8.26
C GLU A 124 16.09 1.75 -7.98
N GLU A 125 15.82 2.46 -6.88
CA GLU A 125 16.52 3.68 -6.49
C GLU A 125 16.66 3.79 -4.97
N LEU A 126 17.70 4.50 -4.51
CA LEU A 126 17.85 4.83 -3.09
C LEU A 126 16.90 5.98 -2.73
N VAL A 127 16.08 5.77 -1.71
CA VAL A 127 15.11 6.74 -1.20
C VAL A 127 15.44 7.07 0.24
N SER A 128 15.65 8.36 0.52
CA SER A 128 15.83 8.87 1.89
C SER A 128 14.49 9.33 2.45
N VAL A 129 14.16 8.88 3.65
CA VAL A 129 12.98 9.25 4.44
C VAL A 129 13.40 9.43 5.90
N PRO A 130 12.56 9.97 6.81
CA PRO A 130 12.98 10.18 8.19
C PRO A 130 13.40 8.90 8.94
N ALA A 131 12.85 7.73 8.56
CA ALA A 131 13.26 6.44 9.13
C ALA A 131 14.63 5.92 8.64
N GLY A 132 15.24 6.56 7.64
CA GLY A 132 16.54 6.17 7.09
C GLY A 132 16.57 6.15 5.55
N GLN A 133 17.56 5.46 5.01
CA GLN A 133 17.74 5.28 3.56
C GLN A 133 17.39 3.84 3.16
N TYR A 134 16.60 3.71 2.10
CA TYR A 134 16.10 2.42 1.63
C TYR A 134 16.35 2.26 0.13
N LEU A 135 16.82 1.10 -0.28
CA LEU A 135 16.79 0.69 -1.68
C LEU A 135 15.36 0.24 -1.99
N ALA A 136 14.69 0.94 -2.92
CA ALA A 136 13.25 0.79 -3.13
C ALA A 136 12.88 0.75 -4.61
N ILE A 137 11.83 0.00 -4.91
CA ILE A 137 11.24 -0.10 -6.24
C ILE A 137 10.12 0.94 -6.36
N PRO A 138 10.24 1.93 -7.25
CA PRO A 138 9.14 2.84 -7.54
C PRO A 138 8.09 2.14 -8.40
N VAL A 139 6.81 2.31 -8.04
CA VAL A 139 5.65 1.95 -8.84
C VAL A 139 4.86 3.23 -9.09
N VAL A 140 4.65 3.56 -10.36
CA VAL A 140 3.76 4.65 -10.76
C VAL A 140 2.38 4.06 -11.00
N ALA A 141 1.36 4.64 -10.38
CA ALA A 141 -0.04 4.27 -10.60
C ALA A 141 -0.81 5.46 -11.18
N GLU A 142 -1.61 5.20 -12.20
CA GLU A 142 -2.49 6.20 -12.82
C GLU A 142 -3.92 5.68 -12.75
N TYR A 143 -4.80 6.47 -12.16
CA TYR A 143 -6.18 6.12 -11.86
C TYR A 143 -7.12 6.93 -12.74
N THR A 144 -8.14 6.25 -13.25
CA THR A 144 -9.27 6.86 -13.96
C THR A 144 -10.54 6.42 -13.26
N PHE A 145 -11.33 7.39 -12.83
CA PHE A 145 -12.63 7.17 -12.20
C PHE A 145 -13.72 7.57 -13.19
N GLN A 146 -14.67 6.66 -13.43
CA GLN A 146 -15.75 6.84 -14.38
C GLN A 146 -17.11 6.58 -13.73
N ARG A 147 -18.13 7.34 -14.14
CA ARG A 147 -19.53 7.10 -13.77
C ARG A 147 -20.38 7.18 -15.01
N GLN A 148 -21.18 6.15 -15.26
CA GLN A 148 -22.03 6.03 -16.46
C GLN A 148 -21.24 6.25 -17.76
N GLY A 149 -20.02 5.69 -17.83
CA GLY A 149 -19.14 5.79 -19.00
C GLY A 149 -18.46 7.15 -19.19
N ARG A 150 -18.65 8.12 -18.29
CA ARG A 150 -17.99 9.43 -18.33
C ARG A 150 -16.85 9.49 -17.32
N THR A 151 -15.68 9.96 -17.75
CA THR A 151 -14.55 10.22 -16.86
C THR A 151 -14.87 11.38 -15.93
N LEU A 152 -14.82 11.11 -14.63
CA LEU A 152 -15.03 12.12 -13.59
C LEU A 152 -13.72 12.81 -13.22
N THR A 153 -12.67 12.02 -12.97
CA THR A 153 -11.36 12.52 -12.58
C THR A 153 -10.28 11.48 -12.89
N THR A 154 -9.05 11.97 -12.98
CA THR A 154 -7.86 11.15 -13.05
C THR A 154 -6.93 11.55 -11.91
N SER A 155 -6.24 10.59 -11.32
CA SER A 155 -5.19 10.87 -10.36
C SER A 155 -3.96 10.04 -10.66
N LYS A 156 -2.82 10.46 -10.11
CA LYS A 156 -1.56 9.74 -10.25
C LYS A 156 -0.96 9.53 -8.87
N SER A 157 -0.20 8.47 -8.71
CA SER A 157 0.66 8.33 -7.55
C SER A 157 1.98 7.66 -7.92
N LYS A 158 3.00 7.90 -7.10
CA LYS A 158 4.25 7.16 -7.13
C LYS A 158 4.47 6.58 -5.74
N LEU A 159 4.69 5.27 -5.65
CA LEU A 159 4.91 4.54 -4.41
C LEU A 159 6.28 3.87 -4.47
N TRP A 160 7.07 3.95 -3.39
CA TRP A 160 8.39 3.33 -3.31
C TRP A 160 8.34 2.17 -2.32
N TYR A 161 8.52 0.95 -2.82
CA TYR A 161 8.46 -0.28 -2.02
C TYR A 161 9.87 -0.74 -1.64
N ALA A 162 10.13 -0.89 -0.34
CA ALA A 162 11.36 -1.48 0.17
C ALA A 162 11.10 -2.90 0.70
N ALA A 163 12.09 -3.77 0.48
CA ALA A 163 12.17 -5.13 1.00
C ALA A 163 11.93 -5.16 2.53
N GLY A 164 11.06 -6.06 2.99
CA GLY A 164 10.68 -6.26 4.39
C GLY A 164 9.85 -5.14 5.04
N VAL A 165 9.67 -4.01 4.37
CA VAL A 165 9.10 -2.79 4.96
C VAL A 165 7.81 -2.36 4.28
N GLY A 166 7.67 -2.58 2.97
CA GLY A 166 6.53 -2.06 2.20
C GLY A 166 6.78 -0.65 1.68
N VAL A 167 5.71 0.15 1.56
CA VAL A 167 5.81 1.51 1.02
C VAL A 167 6.57 2.41 2.00
N VAL A 168 7.77 2.85 1.64
CA VAL A 168 8.58 3.78 2.45
C VAL A 168 8.28 5.24 2.12
N LYS A 169 7.83 5.51 0.89
CA LYS A 169 7.40 6.83 0.44
C LYS A 169 6.24 6.68 -0.53
N SER A 170 5.30 7.62 -0.53
CA SER A 170 4.37 7.82 -1.62
C SER A 170 4.09 9.29 -1.86
N VAL A 171 3.82 9.61 -3.12
CA VAL A 171 3.35 10.93 -3.55
C VAL A 171 2.07 10.71 -4.33
N TYR A 172 1.01 11.42 -3.96
CA TYR A 172 -0.24 11.44 -4.69
C TYR A 172 -0.40 12.79 -5.36
N TYR A 173 -0.76 12.75 -6.64
CA TYR A 173 -0.98 13.91 -7.47
C TYR A 173 -2.46 14.02 -7.78
N ARG A 174 -3.04 15.18 -7.47
CA ARG A 174 -4.37 15.58 -7.93
C ARG A 174 -4.19 16.84 -8.76
N ASP A 175 -4.83 16.90 -9.92
CA ASP A 175 -4.80 18.07 -10.81
C ASP A 175 -3.38 18.59 -11.16
N GLY A 176 -2.37 17.73 -11.08
CA GLY A 176 -0.97 18.05 -11.41
C GLY A 176 -0.13 18.62 -10.27
N THR A 177 -0.67 18.80 -9.06
CA THR A 177 0.10 19.21 -7.87
C THR A 177 0.43 18.03 -6.95
N ASP A 178 1.57 18.09 -6.27
CA ASP A 178 1.96 17.16 -5.19
C ASP A 178 1.02 17.38 -4.00
N ASP A 179 -0.13 16.73 -4.04
CA ASP A 179 -1.20 16.95 -3.08
C ASP A 179 -0.89 16.29 -1.74
N LEU A 180 -0.34 15.08 -1.75
CA LEU A 180 -0.08 14.35 -0.51
C LEU A 180 1.22 13.56 -0.61
N VAL A 181 2.16 13.93 0.25
CA VAL A 181 3.40 13.16 0.45
C VAL A 181 3.24 12.33 1.71
N SER A 182 3.53 11.04 1.64
CA SER A 182 3.62 10.15 2.79
C SER A 182 5.02 9.58 2.89
N GLU A 183 5.68 9.69 4.04
CA GLU A 183 7.04 9.20 4.26
C GLU A 183 7.10 8.34 5.52
N LEU A 184 7.88 7.26 5.47
CA LEU A 184 8.12 6.41 6.61
C LEU A 184 8.96 7.17 7.64
N LYS A 185 8.33 7.41 8.79
CA LYS A 185 8.92 8.10 9.93
C LYS A 185 9.57 7.13 10.91
N GLU A 186 8.98 5.96 11.10
CA GLU A 186 9.45 4.94 12.04
C GLU A 186 9.06 3.55 11.53
N PHE A 187 9.94 2.57 11.70
CA PHE A 187 9.64 1.16 11.50
C PHE A 187 10.20 0.33 12.66
N VAL A 188 9.34 -0.50 13.24
CA VAL A 188 9.70 -1.44 14.30
C VAL A 188 9.28 -2.83 13.84
N LEU A 189 10.25 -3.73 13.75
CA LEU A 189 9.98 -5.14 13.46
C LEU A 189 9.39 -5.80 14.71
N GLY A 190 8.31 -6.56 14.54
CA GLY A 190 7.73 -7.38 15.60
C GLY A 190 8.70 -8.47 16.07
N LYS A 191 8.40 -9.07 17.21
CA LYS A 191 9.14 -10.26 17.67
C LYS A 191 8.52 -11.49 17.01
N ALA A 192 9.35 -12.32 16.38
CA ALA A 192 8.92 -13.65 15.97
C ALA A 192 8.50 -14.44 17.22
N LYS A 193 7.37 -15.13 17.13
CA LYS A 193 6.94 -16.12 18.12
C LYS A 193 7.68 -17.44 17.88
#